data_AF-A0A4P9YRW8-F1
#
_entry.id   AF-A0A4P9YRW8-F1
#
_cell.length_a   1.000
_cell.length_b   1.000
_cell.length_c   1.000
_cell.angle_alpha   90.00
_cell.angle_beta   90.00
_cell.angle_gamma   90.00
#
_symmetry.space_group_name_H-M   'P 1'
#
loop_
_entity.id
_entity.type
_entity.pdbx_description
1 polymer ?
#
loop_
_entity_poly.entity_id
_entity_poly.type
_entity_poly.pdbx_seq_one_letter_code
_entity_poly.pdbx_strand_id
1 'polypeptide(L)'
;MRAWLPSFDDGFGWLALFAAQSTMFASNSLVVFEDRIDLALLQTYGCVSIIRAIARYRVCCARSDNPPLAAVWRRWMMAAGAFLLLTRVSGSTTICREEQGSSCVPNFYTGLGASASDATLIQLVAAAIIVPWLLRRVFIGTQSFHGVARLWTDWGLRIALLLSASYWIIEESDDGMLGMLKRALAQFAFGLSLLVGLIGWRSNPLCLAVGQVETSPATSPSIRAILGIDNAYGAPYLVWVTMIYAALAQTQQPSGGLSFAMAMCHLVAAIELFDAQAEVQRRTQQSRRTTSSIFGQAVVLGLMAQHYYFATGHQATLASIQWRVGFIGLREMSWVVSPLLMVANTFASHILFSAAIPLVVLWRLSGRRPAPATTSQQQQPASIWTGVRRIVFAWSLVWTVLAASICIWCMYFRRHLMVWKVWAPRFMLGTVSALLSQLILLLATLLFGVARTVGAVNSALGRPLDDEEDDSKPLLRDHSSLARI
;
A
#
# COMPACT_ATOMS: atom_id res chain seq x y z
N MET A 1 -25.20 -12.06 29.02
CA MET A 1 -25.27 -11.01 27.98
C MET A 1 -24.92 -11.61 26.62
N ARG A 2 -25.92 -12.13 25.90
CA ARG A 2 -25.77 -12.44 24.46
C ARG A 2 -25.69 -11.08 23.75
N ALA A 3 -24.55 -10.83 23.12
CA ALA A 3 -24.19 -9.53 22.57
C ALA A 3 -25.18 -9.10 21.48
N TRP A 4 -26.02 -8.12 21.82
CA TRP A 4 -26.77 -7.27 20.89
C TRP A 4 -25.87 -6.13 20.35
N LEU A 5 -24.57 -6.38 20.18
CA LEU A 5 -23.82 -5.56 19.24
C LEU A 5 -24.29 -6.05 17.87
N PRO A 6 -25.03 -5.24 17.09
CA PRO A 6 -25.35 -5.61 15.72
C PRO A 6 -24.03 -6.03 15.10
N SER A 7 -24.00 -7.25 14.59
CA SER A 7 -22.84 -7.74 13.89
C SER A 7 -22.65 -6.82 12.70
N PHE A 8 -21.68 -5.92 12.79
CA PHE A 8 -21.07 -5.24 11.63
C PHE A 8 -20.34 -6.27 10.72
N ASP A 9 -20.81 -7.53 10.68
CA ASP A 9 -20.32 -8.60 9.82
C ASP A 9 -20.96 -8.59 8.42
N ASP A 10 -21.98 -7.75 8.14
CA ASP A 10 -22.67 -7.76 6.84
C ASP A 10 -22.57 -6.38 6.17
N GLY A 11 -21.90 -6.30 5.00
CA GLY A 11 -21.91 -5.23 3.96
C GLY A 11 -22.12 -3.75 4.31
N PHE A 12 -23.14 -3.42 5.09
CA PHE A 12 -23.67 -2.10 5.43
C PHE A 12 -22.65 -1.12 6.01
N GLY A 13 -21.73 -1.54 6.88
CA GLY A 13 -20.75 -0.61 7.46
C GLY A 13 -19.79 -0.02 6.42
N TRP A 14 -19.33 -0.85 5.49
CA TRP A 14 -18.47 -0.42 4.38
C TRP A 14 -19.25 0.38 3.35
N LEU A 15 -20.50 -0.02 3.08
CA LEU A 15 -21.40 0.75 2.22
C LEU A 15 -21.71 2.12 2.81
N ALA A 16 -21.84 2.25 4.13
CA ALA A 16 -22.05 3.53 4.79
C ALA A 16 -20.83 4.45 4.67
N LEU A 17 -19.61 3.91 4.89
CA LEU A 17 -18.37 4.67 4.66
C LEU A 17 -18.25 5.13 3.20
N PHE A 18 -18.55 4.24 2.27
CA PHE A 18 -18.50 4.54 0.84
C PHE A 18 -19.58 5.53 0.41
N ALA A 19 -20.81 5.39 0.92
CA ALA A 19 -21.89 6.31 0.69
C ALA A 19 -21.53 7.70 1.22
N ALA A 20 -21.02 7.78 2.46
CA ALA A 20 -20.53 9.02 3.04
C ALA A 20 -19.50 9.69 2.13
N GLN A 21 -18.47 8.94 1.71
CA GLN A 21 -17.45 9.44 0.78
C GLN A 21 -18.04 9.95 -0.54
N SER A 22 -18.98 9.21 -1.14
CA SER A 22 -19.61 9.62 -2.40
C SER A 22 -20.49 10.87 -2.26
N THR A 23 -21.14 11.07 -1.10
CA THR A 23 -22.02 12.21 -0.84
C THR A 23 -21.29 13.48 -0.43
N MET A 24 -19.98 13.40 -0.12
CA MET A 24 -19.18 14.57 0.24
C MET A 24 -19.17 15.65 -0.84
N PHE A 25 -19.38 15.28 -2.11
CA PHE A 25 -19.42 16.24 -3.22
C PHE A 25 -20.73 17.04 -3.31
N ALA A 26 -21.74 16.71 -2.49
CA ALA A 26 -23.07 17.32 -2.52
C ALA A 26 -23.13 18.74 -1.93
N SER A 27 -22.10 19.21 -1.23
CA SER A 27 -22.10 20.52 -0.57
C SER A 27 -20.73 21.18 -0.62
N ASN A 28 -20.70 22.50 -0.76
CA ASN A 28 -19.49 23.32 -0.79
C ASN A 28 -18.65 23.08 0.46
N SER A 29 -19.30 23.09 1.63
CA SER A 29 -18.62 22.93 2.92
C SER A 29 -17.98 21.55 3.03
N LEU A 30 -18.65 20.50 2.52
CA LEU A 30 -18.11 19.15 2.54
C LEU A 30 -16.89 19.00 1.61
N VAL A 31 -16.90 19.64 0.45
CA VAL A 31 -15.73 19.66 -0.46
C VAL A 31 -14.57 20.51 0.10
N VAL A 32 -14.87 21.59 0.83
CA VAL A 32 -13.86 22.45 1.44
C VAL A 32 -13.15 21.77 2.63
N PHE A 33 -13.87 20.92 3.38
CA PHE A 33 -13.33 20.16 4.52
C PHE A 33 -13.11 18.67 4.20
N GLU A 34 -12.88 18.34 2.93
CA GLU A 34 -12.69 16.96 2.46
C GLU A 34 -11.57 16.24 3.22
N ASP A 35 -10.45 16.94 3.48
CA ASP A 35 -9.31 16.46 4.26
C ASP A 35 -9.69 16.00 5.67
N ARG A 36 -10.53 16.78 6.36
CA ARG A 36 -10.99 16.46 7.73
C ARG A 36 -12.01 15.34 7.74
N ILE A 37 -12.86 15.26 6.72
CA ILE A 37 -13.88 14.23 6.62
C ILE A 37 -13.23 12.88 6.29
N ASP A 38 -12.30 12.82 5.34
CA ASP A 38 -11.55 11.59 5.03
C ASP A 38 -10.81 11.07 6.26
N LEU A 39 -10.16 11.97 7.02
CA LEU A 39 -9.53 11.64 8.29
C LEU A 39 -10.54 11.07 9.30
N ALA A 40 -11.71 11.68 9.44
CA ALA A 40 -12.76 11.21 10.35
C ALA A 40 -13.31 9.84 9.93
N LEU A 41 -13.50 9.59 8.63
CA LEU A 41 -13.95 8.29 8.11
C LEU A 41 -12.91 7.19 8.36
N LEU A 42 -11.63 7.47 8.15
CA LEU A 42 -10.54 6.54 8.46
C LEU A 42 -10.41 6.26 9.97
N GLN A 43 -10.50 7.30 10.81
CA GLN A 43 -10.50 7.12 12.27
C GLN A 43 -11.71 6.29 12.73
N THR A 44 -12.88 6.54 12.15
CA THR A 44 -14.08 5.74 12.42
C THR A 44 -13.83 4.27 12.11
N TYR A 45 -13.24 3.97 10.95
CA TYR A 45 -12.88 2.60 10.59
C TYR A 45 -11.88 1.98 11.60
N GLY A 46 -10.83 2.73 11.97
CA GLY A 46 -9.86 2.30 12.97
C GLY A 46 -10.49 1.98 14.33
N CYS A 47 -11.33 2.88 14.87
CA CYS A 47 -12.06 2.68 16.11
C CYS A 47 -12.96 1.43 16.06
N VAL A 48 -13.75 1.30 14.99
CA VAL A 48 -14.63 0.13 14.79
C VAL A 48 -13.79 -1.16 14.73
N SER A 49 -12.63 -1.13 14.08
CA SER A 49 -11.75 -2.30 14.00
C SER A 49 -11.22 -2.75 15.37
N ILE A 50 -10.91 -1.80 16.27
CA ILE A 50 -10.50 -2.08 17.65
C ILE A 50 -11.68 -2.64 18.46
N ILE A 51 -12.85 -2.01 18.39
CA ILE A 51 -14.06 -2.48 19.07
C ILE A 51 -14.39 -3.91 18.67
N ARG A 52 -14.27 -4.25 17.37
CA ARG A 52 -14.46 -5.63 16.86
C ARG A 52 -13.43 -6.60 17.40
N ALA A 53 -12.17 -6.19 17.47
CA ALA A 53 -11.12 -7.02 18.03
C ALA A 53 -11.38 -7.28 19.53
N ILE A 54 -11.83 -6.29 20.31
CA ILE A 54 -12.19 -6.45 21.73
C ILE A 54 -13.39 -7.40 21.87
N ALA A 55 -14.43 -7.20 21.05
CA ALA A 55 -15.62 -8.05 21.07
C ALA A 55 -15.31 -9.53 20.80
N ARG A 56 -14.28 -9.82 19.99
CA ARG A 56 -13.82 -11.19 19.67
C ARG A 56 -12.76 -11.74 20.62
N TYR A 57 -12.36 -11.00 21.66
CA TYR A 57 -11.36 -11.43 22.63
C TYR A 57 -11.71 -12.79 23.28
N ARG A 58 -12.97 -12.98 23.70
CA ARG A 58 -13.39 -14.24 24.36
C ARG A 58 -13.25 -15.45 23.43
N VAL A 59 -13.54 -15.29 22.15
CA VAL A 59 -13.43 -16.37 21.16
C VAL A 59 -11.96 -16.68 20.88
N CYS A 60 -11.11 -15.65 20.79
CA CYS A 60 -9.72 -15.81 20.41
C CYS A 60 -8.79 -16.22 21.55
N CYS A 61 -9.09 -15.81 22.78
CA CYS A 61 -8.16 -15.87 23.90
C CYS A 61 -8.70 -16.61 25.14
N ALA A 62 -10.04 -16.68 25.34
CA ALA A 62 -10.59 -17.28 26.56
C ALA A 62 -10.77 -18.80 26.49
N ARG A 63 -10.65 -19.41 25.30
CA ARG A 63 -10.69 -20.87 25.13
C ARG A 63 -9.26 -21.38 24.91
N SER A 64 -8.68 -21.99 25.95
CA SER A 64 -7.27 -22.39 26.07
C SER A 64 -6.77 -23.39 25.01
N ASP A 65 -7.66 -23.94 24.18
CA ASP A 65 -7.32 -25.02 23.26
C ASP A 65 -6.73 -24.55 21.91
N ASN A 66 -6.67 -23.23 21.64
CA ASN A 66 -6.23 -22.68 20.34
C ASN A 66 -5.14 -21.59 20.45
N PRO A 67 -3.89 -21.93 20.83
CA PRO A 67 -2.77 -20.98 20.88
C PRO A 67 -2.52 -20.15 19.60
N PRO A 68 -2.77 -20.64 18.36
CA PRO A 68 -2.53 -19.81 17.18
C PRO A 68 -3.53 -18.66 17.03
N LEU A 69 -4.74 -18.75 17.60
CA LEU A 69 -5.77 -17.71 17.44
C LEU A 69 -5.48 -16.49 18.32
N ALA A 70 -4.91 -16.70 19.51
CA ALA A 70 -4.45 -15.63 20.39
C ALA A 70 -3.32 -14.80 19.75
N ALA A 71 -2.41 -15.43 18.99
CA ALA A 71 -1.38 -14.73 18.25
C ALA A 71 -1.95 -13.85 17.12
N VAL A 72 -2.95 -14.35 16.38
CA VAL A 72 -3.65 -13.58 15.34
C VAL A 72 -4.39 -12.39 15.94
N TRP A 73 -5.04 -12.57 17.10
CA TRP A 73 -5.72 -11.48 17.81
C TRP A 73 -4.75 -10.38 18.26
N ARG A 74 -3.58 -10.72 18.81
CA ARG A 74 -2.55 -9.73 19.17
C ARG A 74 -2.08 -8.95 17.95
N ARG A 75 -1.87 -9.63 16.81
CA ARG A 75 -1.52 -8.99 15.54
C ARG A 75 -2.61 -8.04 15.06
N TRP A 76 -3.88 -8.44 15.11
CA TRP A 76 -5.01 -7.56 14.80
C TRP A 76 -4.97 -6.31 15.67
N MET A 77 -4.85 -6.44 16.99
CA MET A 77 -4.79 -5.29 17.88
C MET A 77 -3.63 -4.34 17.59
N MET A 78 -2.43 -4.87 17.37
CA MET A 78 -1.27 -4.06 17.03
C MET A 78 -1.46 -3.34 15.70
N ALA A 79 -1.98 -4.02 14.67
CA ALA A 79 -2.22 -3.44 13.35
C ALA A 79 -3.32 -2.37 13.39
N ALA A 80 -4.41 -2.60 14.14
CA ALA A 80 -5.50 -1.63 14.34
C ALA A 80 -5.03 -0.39 15.11
N GLY A 81 -4.24 -0.58 16.18
CA GLY A 81 -3.64 0.51 16.94
C GLY A 81 -2.67 1.34 16.08
N ALA A 82 -1.82 0.68 15.31
CA ALA A 82 -0.91 1.33 14.37
C ALA A 82 -1.67 2.10 13.28
N PHE A 83 -2.73 1.52 12.71
CA PHE A 83 -3.60 2.17 11.73
C PHE A 83 -4.20 3.48 12.30
N LEU A 84 -4.76 3.43 13.51
CA LEU A 84 -5.37 4.60 14.14
C LEU A 84 -4.34 5.68 14.49
N LEU A 85 -3.18 5.28 15.00
CA LEU A 85 -2.07 6.19 15.31
C LEU A 85 -1.56 6.88 14.03
N LEU A 86 -1.27 6.11 12.98
CA LEU A 86 -0.78 6.64 11.70
C LEU A 86 -1.82 7.54 11.02
N THR A 87 -3.10 7.18 11.09
CA THR A 87 -4.20 8.04 10.64
C THR A 87 -4.17 9.39 11.37
N ARG A 88 -4.06 9.39 12.70
CA ARG A 88 -4.07 10.63 13.49
C ARG A 88 -2.84 11.49 13.24
N VAL A 89 -1.65 10.88 13.18
CA VAL A 89 -0.39 11.61 12.96
C VAL A 89 -0.32 12.16 11.53
N SER A 90 -0.73 11.40 10.51
CA SER A 90 -0.74 11.91 9.13
C SER A 90 -1.73 13.07 8.92
N GLY A 91 -2.86 13.09 9.65
CA GLY A 91 -3.80 14.22 9.65
C GLY A 91 -3.31 15.48 10.39
N SER A 92 -2.10 15.46 10.96
CA SER A 92 -1.48 16.65 11.53
C SER A 92 -0.90 17.57 10.46
N THR A 93 -0.53 17.04 9.29
CA THR A 93 0.04 17.83 8.19
C THR A 93 -1.08 18.51 7.43
N THR A 94 -1.13 19.84 7.46
CA THR A 94 -2.23 20.62 6.91
C THR A 94 -1.75 21.78 6.04
N ILE A 95 -2.31 21.86 4.83
CA ILE A 95 -2.33 23.05 3.99
C ILE A 95 -3.76 23.55 3.97
N CYS A 96 -3.93 24.84 4.19
CA CYS A 96 -5.26 25.44 4.31
C CYS A 96 -5.73 26.01 2.98
N ARG A 97 -7.02 25.85 2.72
CA ARG A 97 -7.71 26.61 1.67
C ARG A 97 -8.18 27.95 2.24
N GLU A 98 -8.27 28.95 1.37
CA GLU A 98 -8.77 30.29 1.76
C GLU A 98 -10.18 30.22 2.37
N GLU A 99 -11.03 29.31 1.88
CA GLU A 99 -12.41 29.13 2.36
C GLU A 99 -12.50 28.55 3.78
N GLN A 100 -11.43 27.94 4.28
CA GLN A 100 -11.40 27.39 5.64
C GLN A 100 -11.22 28.49 6.71
N GLY A 101 -10.79 29.70 6.31
CA GLY A 101 -10.64 30.85 7.20
C GLY A 101 -9.81 30.53 8.45
N SER A 102 -10.31 30.92 9.62
CA SER A 102 -9.66 30.68 10.92
C SER A 102 -9.70 29.23 11.41
N SER A 103 -10.42 28.35 10.72
CA SER A 103 -10.57 26.94 11.13
C SER A 103 -9.39 26.06 10.71
N CYS A 104 -8.45 26.59 9.94
CA CYS A 104 -7.26 25.89 9.50
C CYS A 104 -6.01 26.74 9.73
N VAL A 105 -4.99 26.14 10.34
CA VAL A 105 -3.66 26.74 10.49
C VAL A 105 -2.67 25.91 9.67
N PRO A 106 -1.97 26.51 8.69
CA PRO A 106 -1.03 25.78 7.85
C PRO A 106 0.23 25.45 8.64
N ASN A 107 0.73 24.22 8.51
CA ASN A 107 1.98 23.79 9.14
C ASN A 107 2.93 23.03 8.18
N PHE A 108 2.55 22.93 6.90
CA PHE A 108 3.33 22.23 5.88
C PHE A 108 4.64 22.95 5.52
N TYR A 109 4.62 24.29 5.49
CA TYR A 109 5.78 25.16 5.31
C TYR A 109 6.01 25.90 6.63
N THR A 110 7.08 25.57 7.36
CA THR A 110 7.38 26.19 8.66
C THR A 110 8.40 27.31 8.48
N GLY A 111 7.99 28.44 7.89
CA GLY A 111 8.84 29.62 7.72
C GLY A 111 8.21 30.73 6.86
N LEU A 112 8.74 31.96 6.98
CA LEU A 112 8.45 33.08 6.05
C LEU A 112 9.11 32.86 4.66
N GLY A 113 9.99 31.86 4.55
CA GLY A 113 10.51 31.32 3.30
C GLY A 113 9.83 30.01 2.93
N ALA A 114 9.75 29.72 1.64
CA ALA A 114 9.23 28.46 1.09
C ALA A 114 10.15 27.25 1.36
N SER A 115 11.13 27.37 2.26
CA SER A 115 12.09 26.32 2.61
C SER A 115 11.59 25.46 3.78
N ALA A 116 11.98 24.19 3.76
CA ALA A 116 11.69 23.24 4.81
C ALA A 116 12.53 23.57 6.06
N SER A 117 11.96 23.45 7.27
CA SER A 117 12.75 23.66 8.48
C SER A 117 13.78 22.55 8.70
N ASP A 118 14.90 22.87 9.32
CA ASP A 118 15.97 21.91 9.63
C ASP A 118 15.44 20.64 10.34
N ALA A 119 14.45 20.81 11.22
CA ALA A 119 13.76 19.71 11.89
C ALA A 119 13.10 18.74 10.91
N THR A 120 12.44 19.23 9.85
CA THR A 120 11.79 18.38 8.85
C THR A 120 12.81 17.62 7.99
N LEU A 121 13.97 18.23 7.68
CA LEU A 121 15.07 17.56 6.98
C LEU A 121 15.68 16.44 7.82
N ILE A 122 15.91 16.69 9.13
CA ILE A 122 16.37 15.66 10.07
C ILE A 122 15.35 14.51 10.17
N GLN A 123 14.07 14.83 10.26
CA GLN A 123 12.99 13.84 10.28
C GLN A 123 12.93 13.03 8.98
N LEU A 124 13.21 13.64 7.82
CA LEU A 124 13.27 12.94 6.54
C LEU A 124 14.42 11.92 6.49
N VAL A 125 15.60 12.28 7.00
CA VAL A 125 16.74 11.35 7.14
C VAL A 125 16.38 10.21 8.10
N ALA A 126 15.74 10.52 9.23
CA ALA A 126 15.27 9.50 10.16
C ALA A 126 14.25 8.55 9.50
N ALA A 127 13.30 9.09 8.72
CA ALA A 127 12.33 8.30 7.96
C ALA A 127 13.00 7.36 6.94
N ALA A 128 14.08 7.79 6.29
CA ALA A 128 14.87 6.96 5.37
C ALA A 128 15.49 5.72 6.06
N ILE A 129 15.70 5.75 7.37
CA ILE A 129 16.21 4.63 8.17
C ILE A 129 15.05 3.81 8.77
N ILE A 130 14.03 4.48 9.30
CA ILE A 130 12.91 3.87 10.01
C ILE A 130 12.03 3.05 9.05
N VAL A 131 11.69 3.57 7.87
CA VAL A 131 10.79 2.87 6.92
C VAL A 131 11.39 1.52 6.49
N PRO A 132 12.66 1.43 6.04
CA PRO A 132 13.23 0.15 5.66
C PRO A 132 13.47 -0.78 6.86
N TRP A 133 13.72 -0.23 8.05
CA TRP A 133 13.78 -1.02 9.28
C TRP A 133 12.43 -1.67 9.62
N LEU A 134 11.33 -0.94 9.49
CA LEU A 134 9.98 -1.47 9.73
C LEU A 134 9.61 -2.52 8.69
N LEU A 135 9.88 -2.27 7.41
CA LEU A 135 9.65 -3.25 6.34
C LEU A 135 10.44 -4.54 6.57
N ARG A 136 11.69 -4.43 7.02
CA ARG A 136 12.49 -5.60 7.42
C ARG A 136 11.82 -6.40 8.55
N ARG A 137 11.26 -5.73 9.57
CA ARG A 137 10.52 -6.41 10.66
C ARG A 137 9.31 -7.19 10.11
N VAL A 138 8.59 -6.62 9.13
CA VAL A 138 7.43 -7.25 8.50
C VAL A 138 7.84 -8.49 7.67
N PHE A 139 8.92 -8.40 6.89
CA PHE A 139 9.45 -9.54 6.14
C PHE A 139 9.98 -10.65 7.06
N ILE A 140 10.66 -10.32 8.16
CA ILE A 140 11.09 -11.30 9.15
C ILE A 140 9.89 -11.95 9.83
N GLY A 141 8.86 -11.16 10.19
CA GLY A 141 7.63 -11.66 10.80
C GLY A 141 6.81 -12.61 9.90
N THR A 142 7.06 -12.58 8.59
CA THR A 142 6.46 -13.50 7.60
C THR A 142 7.46 -14.56 7.09
N GLN A 143 8.64 -14.68 7.72
CA GLN A 143 9.73 -15.58 7.30
C GLN A 143 10.14 -15.41 5.82
N SER A 144 9.90 -14.23 5.25
CA SER A 144 10.08 -13.93 3.82
C SER A 144 11.28 -13.00 3.56
N PHE A 145 12.19 -12.87 4.53
CA PHE A 145 13.35 -11.98 4.44
C PHE A 145 14.55 -12.65 3.77
N HIS A 146 14.36 -13.09 2.52
CA HIS A 146 15.36 -13.79 1.73
C HIS A 146 15.44 -13.24 0.30
N GLY A 147 16.54 -13.53 -0.39
CA GLY A 147 16.75 -13.13 -1.78
C GLY A 147 16.62 -11.62 -2.01
N VAL A 148 15.75 -11.22 -2.94
CA VAL A 148 15.56 -9.82 -3.32
C VAL A 148 14.99 -8.96 -2.19
N ALA A 149 14.20 -9.53 -1.27
CA ALA A 149 13.68 -8.76 -0.13
C ALA A 149 14.83 -8.21 0.74
N ARG A 150 15.89 -9.00 0.96
CA ARG A 150 17.06 -8.56 1.74
C ARG A 150 17.87 -7.51 0.98
N LEU A 151 18.21 -7.79 -0.28
CA LEU A 151 19.01 -6.88 -1.11
C LEU A 151 18.32 -5.52 -1.27
N TRP A 152 17.04 -5.52 -1.61
CA TRP A 152 16.28 -4.30 -1.82
C TRP A 152 16.02 -3.56 -0.51
N THR A 153 15.54 -4.22 0.54
CA THR A 153 15.12 -3.52 1.77
C THR A 153 16.32 -3.01 2.58
N ASP A 154 17.41 -3.77 2.69
CA ASP A 154 18.58 -3.32 3.48
C ASP A 154 19.46 -2.32 2.73
N TRP A 155 19.58 -2.44 1.41
CA TRP A 155 20.47 -1.60 0.61
C TRP A 155 19.69 -0.68 -0.34
N GLY A 156 18.96 -1.25 -1.30
CA GLY A 156 18.32 -0.47 -2.37
C GLY A 156 17.41 0.65 -1.86
N LEU A 157 16.41 0.32 -1.04
CA LEU A 157 15.44 1.26 -0.50
C LEU A 157 16.09 2.28 0.44
N ARG A 158 17.02 1.85 1.31
CA ARG A 158 17.73 2.75 2.23
C ARG A 158 18.55 3.78 1.47
N ILE A 159 19.36 3.32 0.51
CA ILE A 159 20.19 4.20 -0.33
C ILE A 159 19.30 5.15 -1.11
N ALA A 160 18.22 4.67 -1.74
CA ALA A 160 17.31 5.52 -2.51
C ALA A 160 16.69 6.66 -1.67
N LEU A 161 16.21 6.34 -0.45
CA LEU A 161 15.64 7.34 0.44
C LEU A 161 16.69 8.30 1.02
N LEU A 162 17.90 7.82 1.31
CA LEU A 162 19.00 8.67 1.76
C LEU A 162 19.47 9.62 0.66
N LEU A 163 19.60 9.14 -0.58
CA LEU A 163 19.91 10.00 -1.74
C LEU A 163 18.84 11.08 -1.93
N SER A 164 17.56 10.72 -1.75
CA SER A 164 16.47 11.69 -1.78
C SER A 164 16.58 12.72 -0.66
N ALA A 165 16.90 12.31 0.57
CA ALA A 165 17.08 13.24 1.68
C ALA A 165 18.29 14.17 1.46
N SER A 166 19.41 13.63 0.96
CA SER A 166 20.58 14.42 0.59
C SER A 166 20.30 15.43 -0.52
N TYR A 167 19.46 15.07 -1.51
CA TYR A 167 19.01 16.02 -2.53
C TYR A 167 18.28 17.23 -1.91
N TRP A 168 17.32 16.97 -1.01
CA TRP A 168 16.54 18.03 -0.38
C TRP A 168 17.36 18.91 0.57
N ILE A 169 18.38 18.36 1.23
CA ILE A 169 19.31 19.14 2.08
C ILE A 169 20.13 20.15 1.25
N ILE A 170 20.50 19.76 0.03
CA ILE A 170 21.39 20.53 -0.85
C ILE A 170 20.58 21.43 -1.81
N GLU A 171 19.24 21.36 -1.78
CA GLU A 171 18.38 21.92 -2.82
C GLU A 171 18.61 23.41 -3.10
N GLU A 172 18.80 24.22 -2.04
CA GLU A 172 18.97 25.67 -2.10
C GLU A 172 20.31 26.09 -2.74
N SER A 173 21.26 25.17 -2.86
CA SER A 173 22.56 25.47 -3.47
C SER A 173 22.55 25.24 -4.98
N ASP A 174 22.75 26.33 -5.74
CA ASP A 174 22.83 26.31 -7.21
C ASP A 174 24.27 26.38 -7.74
N ASP A 175 25.26 26.61 -6.88
CA ASP A 175 26.63 26.90 -7.30
C ASP A 175 27.39 25.67 -7.82
N GLY A 176 27.93 25.81 -9.04
CA GLY A 176 28.97 24.97 -9.65
C GLY A 176 28.89 23.47 -9.33
N MET A 177 29.84 23.00 -8.50
CA MET A 177 29.99 21.59 -8.14
C MET A 177 28.79 21.04 -7.34
N LEU A 178 28.21 21.85 -6.47
CA LEU A 178 27.12 21.42 -5.59
C LEU A 178 25.82 21.29 -6.38
N GLY A 179 25.60 22.18 -7.36
CA GLY A 179 24.55 22.05 -8.36
C GLY A 179 24.70 20.82 -9.26
N MET A 180 25.93 20.40 -9.61
CA MET A 180 26.16 19.13 -10.32
C MET A 180 25.86 17.91 -9.42
N LEU A 181 26.31 17.96 -8.17
CA LEU A 181 26.09 16.89 -7.19
C LEU A 181 24.60 16.65 -6.95
N LYS A 182 23.78 17.70 -6.72
CA LYS A 182 22.35 17.51 -6.47
C LYS A 182 21.63 16.83 -7.64
N ARG A 183 21.97 17.21 -8.88
CA ARG A 183 21.39 16.57 -10.08
C ARG A 183 21.80 15.09 -10.17
N ALA A 184 23.08 14.80 -9.93
CA ALA A 184 23.57 13.43 -9.92
C ALA A 184 22.87 12.59 -8.84
N LEU A 185 22.72 13.11 -7.62
CA LEU A 185 22.02 12.42 -6.52
C LEU A 185 20.59 12.04 -6.90
N ALA A 186 19.83 12.99 -7.47
CA ALA A 186 18.47 12.73 -7.93
C ALA A 186 18.44 11.69 -9.07
N GLN A 187 19.31 11.81 -10.07
CA GLN A 187 19.38 10.86 -11.19
C GLN A 187 19.76 9.44 -10.73
N PHE A 188 20.71 9.31 -9.81
CA PHE A 188 21.08 8.03 -9.19
C PHE A 188 19.93 7.45 -8.37
N ALA A 189 19.22 8.28 -7.61
CA ALA A 189 18.06 7.82 -6.84
C ALA A 189 16.95 7.29 -7.76
N PHE A 190 16.66 7.95 -8.88
CA PHE A 190 15.66 7.48 -9.86
C PHE A 190 16.15 6.24 -10.61
N GLY A 191 17.42 6.21 -11.01
CA GLY A 191 18.03 5.04 -11.65
C GLY A 191 18.00 3.81 -10.74
N LEU A 192 18.25 3.99 -9.44
CA LEU A 192 18.19 2.91 -8.46
C LEU A 192 16.78 2.35 -8.28
N SER A 193 15.76 3.22 -8.21
CA SER A 193 14.37 2.80 -7.99
C SER A 193 13.67 2.26 -9.24
N LEU A 194 13.81 2.94 -10.39
CA LEU A 194 13.08 2.63 -11.61
C LEU A 194 13.79 1.63 -12.53
N LEU A 195 15.13 1.61 -12.52
CA LEU A 195 15.91 0.74 -13.41
C LEU A 195 16.51 -0.44 -12.64
N VAL A 196 17.45 -0.18 -11.74
CA VAL A 196 18.21 -1.24 -11.05
C VAL A 196 17.29 -2.12 -10.20
N GLY A 197 16.43 -1.50 -9.38
CA GLY A 197 15.44 -2.21 -8.58
C GLY A 197 14.49 -3.05 -9.44
N LEU A 198 13.89 -2.43 -10.46
CA LEU A 198 12.91 -3.09 -11.32
C LEU A 198 13.52 -4.25 -12.12
N ILE A 199 14.71 -4.07 -12.70
CA ILE A 199 15.41 -5.12 -13.45
C ILE A 199 15.81 -6.27 -12.51
N GLY A 200 16.35 -5.96 -11.34
CA GLY A 200 16.73 -6.97 -10.35
C GLY A 200 15.54 -7.80 -9.88
N TRP A 201 14.43 -7.13 -9.53
CA TRP A 201 13.19 -7.80 -9.14
C TRP A 201 12.56 -8.59 -10.29
N ARG A 202 12.51 -8.03 -11.49
CA ARG A 202 11.93 -8.71 -12.66
C ARG A 202 12.73 -9.96 -13.03
N SER A 203 14.03 -9.97 -12.82
CA SER A 203 14.87 -11.14 -13.11
C SER A 203 14.60 -12.26 -12.10
N ASN A 204 14.70 -11.98 -10.80
CA ASN A 204 14.52 -12.97 -9.74
C ASN A 204 13.61 -12.45 -8.62
N PRO A 205 12.28 -12.48 -8.76
CA PRO A 205 11.40 -11.87 -7.76
C PRO A 205 11.30 -12.69 -6.46
N LEU A 206 11.87 -13.90 -6.37
CA LEU A 206 11.62 -14.83 -5.27
C LEU A 206 12.17 -14.33 -3.92
N CYS A 207 11.34 -14.42 -2.87
CA CYS A 207 11.69 -14.13 -1.48
C CYS A 207 11.73 -15.39 -0.60
N LEU A 208 12.01 -16.55 -1.23
CA LEU A 208 12.04 -17.87 -0.59
C LEU A 208 13.49 -18.31 -0.38
N ALA A 209 13.74 -19.08 0.68
CA ALA A 209 15.01 -19.75 0.91
C ALA A 209 14.79 -21.22 1.25
N VAL A 210 15.71 -22.10 0.82
CA VAL A 210 15.72 -23.51 1.23
C VAL A 210 16.60 -23.62 2.47
N GLY A 211 15.98 -23.81 3.64
CA GLY A 211 16.68 -24.07 4.88
C GLY A 211 16.74 -25.57 5.19
N GLN A 212 17.80 -26.03 5.84
CA GLN A 212 17.82 -27.36 6.45
C GLN A 212 17.31 -27.21 7.89
N VAL A 213 16.23 -27.91 8.24
CA VAL A 213 15.80 -28.00 9.64
C VAL A 213 16.57 -29.15 10.26
N GLU A 214 17.56 -28.82 11.08
CA GLU A 214 18.29 -29.80 11.88
C GLU A 214 17.41 -30.26 13.04
N THR A 215 16.78 -31.43 12.89
CA THR A 215 16.27 -32.18 14.05
C THR A 215 17.45 -32.86 14.75
N SER A 216 17.73 -32.53 16.00
CA SER A 216 18.71 -33.23 16.83
C SER A 216 18.02 -34.14 17.87
N PRO A 217 18.63 -35.28 18.30
CA PRO A 217 19.95 -35.80 17.91
C PRO A 217 19.94 -37.12 17.10
N ALA A 218 20.97 -37.26 16.26
CA ALA A 218 21.64 -38.47 15.74
C ALA A 218 20.94 -39.46 14.77
N THR A 219 19.61 -39.46 14.55
CA THR A 219 19.01 -40.55 13.73
C THR A 219 17.93 -40.18 12.71
N SER A 220 17.54 -38.91 12.56
CA SER A 220 16.56 -38.51 11.54
C SER A 220 17.21 -37.76 10.36
N PRO A 221 16.80 -38.03 9.11
CA PRO A 221 17.29 -37.29 7.95
C PRO A 221 16.93 -35.80 8.07
N SER A 222 17.86 -34.91 7.74
CA SER A 222 17.62 -33.46 7.76
C SER A 222 16.51 -33.10 6.75
N ILE A 223 15.39 -32.60 7.26
CA ILE A 223 14.26 -32.21 6.41
C ILE A 223 14.58 -30.83 5.82
N ARG A 224 14.65 -30.74 4.49
CA ARG A 224 14.74 -29.46 3.78
C ARG A 224 13.39 -28.75 3.87
N ALA A 225 13.32 -27.63 4.59
CA ALA A 225 12.13 -26.80 4.69
C ALA A 225 12.30 -25.52 3.87
N ILE A 226 11.26 -25.15 3.13
CA ILE A 226 11.25 -23.89 2.37
C ILE A 226 10.74 -22.78 3.31
N LEU A 227 11.63 -21.84 3.64
CA LEU A 227 11.31 -20.64 4.41
C LEU A 227 10.57 -19.63 3.54
N GLY A 228 9.60 -18.94 4.12
CA GLY A 228 8.80 -17.91 3.44
C GLY A 228 7.60 -18.43 2.65
N ILE A 229 7.33 -19.74 2.70
CA ILE A 229 6.23 -20.35 1.95
C ILE A 229 4.85 -19.80 2.36
N ASP A 230 4.72 -19.27 3.57
CA ASP A 230 3.45 -18.72 4.08
C ASP A 230 3.09 -17.35 3.47
N ASN A 231 4.05 -16.64 2.85
CA ASN A 231 3.82 -15.37 2.16
C ASN A 231 4.55 -15.34 0.81
N ALA A 232 4.44 -16.44 0.06
CA ALA A 232 5.20 -16.65 -1.18
C ALA A 232 4.85 -15.63 -2.27
N TYR A 233 3.58 -15.20 -2.36
CA TYR A 233 3.10 -14.26 -3.38
C TYR A 233 3.10 -12.80 -2.93
N GLY A 234 2.77 -12.53 -1.65
CA GLY A 234 2.65 -11.17 -1.13
C GLY A 234 3.99 -10.51 -0.86
N ALA A 235 4.99 -11.24 -0.35
CA ALA A 235 6.32 -10.69 -0.11
C ALA A 235 6.99 -10.12 -1.36
N PRO A 236 7.10 -10.85 -2.49
CA PRO A 236 7.72 -10.31 -3.70
C PRO A 236 6.92 -9.16 -4.30
N TYR A 237 5.59 -9.17 -4.18
CA TYR A 237 4.75 -8.07 -4.64
C TYR A 237 4.95 -6.81 -3.80
N LEU A 238 5.06 -6.93 -2.47
CA LEU A 238 5.35 -5.81 -1.59
C LEU A 238 6.71 -5.17 -1.91
N VAL A 239 7.73 -5.97 -2.24
CA VAL A 239 9.03 -5.45 -2.70
C VAL A 239 8.85 -4.56 -3.94
N TRP A 240 8.07 -5.00 -4.92
CA TRP A 240 7.78 -4.18 -6.11
C TRP A 240 7.03 -2.88 -5.77
N VAL A 241 6.04 -2.94 -4.87
CA VAL A 241 5.35 -1.73 -4.38
C VAL A 241 6.33 -0.78 -3.69
N THR A 242 7.31 -1.29 -2.94
CA THR A 242 8.33 -0.45 -2.28
C THR A 242 9.27 0.24 -3.29
N MET A 243 9.45 -0.32 -4.49
CA MET A 243 10.20 0.33 -5.58
C MET A 243 9.44 1.53 -6.14
N ILE A 244 8.13 1.38 -6.35
CA ILE A 244 7.24 2.47 -6.74
C ILE A 244 7.24 3.55 -5.67
N TYR A 245 7.09 3.16 -4.40
CA TYR A 245 7.21 4.09 -3.26
C TYR A 245 8.54 4.85 -3.29
N ALA A 246 9.67 4.18 -3.50
CA ALA A 246 10.98 4.83 -3.55
C ALA A 246 11.09 5.85 -4.69
N ALA A 247 10.50 5.57 -5.85
CA ALA A 247 10.47 6.51 -6.98
C ALA A 247 9.56 7.71 -6.72
N LEU A 248 8.37 7.47 -6.15
CA LEU A 248 7.42 8.54 -5.83
C LEU A 248 7.91 9.42 -4.67
N ALA A 249 8.57 8.84 -3.66
CA ALA A 249 9.12 9.58 -2.53
C ALA A 249 10.15 10.65 -2.97
N GLN A 250 10.90 10.40 -4.04
CA GLN A 250 11.85 11.36 -4.60
C GLN A 250 11.18 12.60 -5.19
N THR A 251 9.92 12.47 -5.60
CA THR A 251 9.13 13.58 -6.14
C THR A 251 8.43 14.40 -5.05
N GLN A 252 8.48 13.97 -3.79
CA GLN A 252 7.81 14.66 -2.69
C GLN A 252 8.74 15.66 -2.02
N GLN A 253 8.23 16.88 -1.78
CA GLN A 253 8.89 17.86 -0.92
C GLN A 253 9.11 17.29 0.51
N PRO A 254 10.02 17.83 1.34
CA PRO A 254 10.41 17.18 2.59
C PRO A 254 9.26 16.83 3.55
N SER A 255 8.34 17.76 3.78
CA SER A 255 7.13 17.52 4.58
C SER A 255 6.18 16.51 3.92
N GLY A 256 5.98 16.60 2.61
CA GLY A 256 5.25 15.60 1.82
C GLY A 256 5.90 14.22 1.84
N GLY A 257 7.24 14.14 1.84
CA GLY A 257 8.03 12.92 1.91
C GLY A 257 7.87 12.22 3.25
N LEU A 258 7.78 12.98 4.35
CA LEU A 258 7.46 12.44 5.67
C LEU A 258 6.02 11.89 5.71
N SER A 259 5.05 12.63 5.18
CA SER A 259 3.67 12.14 5.03
C SER A 259 3.59 10.88 4.17
N PHE A 260 4.36 10.82 3.09
CA PHE A 260 4.40 9.67 2.20
C PHE A 260 5.10 8.47 2.83
N ALA A 261 6.13 8.69 3.65
CA ALA A 261 6.74 7.65 4.48
C ALA A 261 5.74 7.06 5.48
N MET A 262 4.91 7.91 6.10
CA MET A 262 3.79 7.44 6.90
C MET A 262 2.78 6.64 6.06
N ALA A 263 2.51 7.05 4.81
CA ALA A 263 1.63 6.32 3.90
C ALA A 263 2.09 4.89 3.63
N MET A 264 3.39 4.68 3.43
CA MET A 264 3.95 3.34 3.24
C MET A 264 3.80 2.47 4.48
N CYS A 265 4.12 3.01 5.67
CA CYS A 265 3.92 2.30 6.93
C CYS A 265 2.43 2.00 7.18
N HIS A 266 1.55 2.94 6.84
CA HIS A 266 0.11 2.82 7.03
C HIS A 266 -0.51 1.81 6.07
N LEU A 267 -0.04 1.74 4.82
CA LEU A 267 -0.41 0.71 3.86
C LEU A 267 -0.10 -0.69 4.40
N VAL A 268 1.11 -0.90 4.92
CA VAL A 268 1.50 -2.21 5.49
C VAL A 268 0.67 -2.56 6.72
N ALA A 269 0.41 -1.58 7.61
CA ALA A 269 -0.47 -1.77 8.76
C ALA A 269 -1.91 -2.12 8.35
N ALA A 270 -2.45 -1.46 7.31
CA ALA A 270 -3.79 -1.73 6.79
C ALA A 270 -3.90 -3.15 6.20
N ILE A 271 -2.88 -3.60 5.47
CA ILE A 271 -2.87 -4.95 4.88
C ILE A 271 -2.74 -6.02 5.97
N GLU A 272 -1.90 -5.82 6.98
CA GLU A 272 -1.81 -6.71 8.15
C GLU A 272 -3.13 -6.74 8.95
N LEU A 273 -3.82 -5.60 9.07
CA LEU A 273 -5.14 -5.50 9.67
C LEU A 273 -6.18 -6.32 8.90
N PHE A 274 -6.23 -6.17 7.57
CA PHE A 274 -7.16 -6.90 6.71
C PHE A 274 -6.94 -8.41 6.74
N ASP A 275 -5.68 -8.87 6.70
CA ASP A 275 -5.37 -10.29 6.79
C ASP A 275 -5.69 -10.85 8.17
N ALA A 276 -5.40 -10.13 9.26
CA ALA A 276 -5.75 -10.58 10.60
C ALA A 276 -7.28 -10.72 10.78
N GLN A 277 -8.06 -9.79 10.22
CA GLN A 277 -9.51 -9.87 10.21
C GLN A 277 -10.02 -11.08 9.40
N ALA A 278 -9.49 -11.28 8.19
CA ALA A 278 -9.85 -12.41 7.34
C ALA A 278 -9.48 -13.76 7.98
N GLU A 279 -8.33 -13.84 8.66
CA GLU A 279 -7.87 -15.04 9.32
C GLU A 279 -8.74 -15.44 10.52
N VAL A 280 -9.09 -14.49 11.38
CA VAL A 280 -10.03 -14.74 12.48
C VAL A 280 -11.38 -15.19 11.93
N GLN A 281 -11.85 -14.59 10.83
CA GLN A 281 -13.11 -14.98 10.21
C GLN A 281 -13.08 -16.42 9.71
N ARG A 282 -12.03 -16.79 8.95
CA ARG A 282 -11.85 -18.13 8.39
C ARG A 282 -11.82 -19.22 9.48
N ARG A 283 -11.15 -18.96 10.60
CA ARG A 283 -11.01 -19.93 11.70
C ARG A 283 -12.22 -20.01 12.63
N THR A 284 -13.00 -18.93 12.73
CA THR A 284 -14.14 -18.87 13.66
C THR A 284 -15.44 -19.32 13.01
N GLN A 285 -15.65 -19.02 11.74
CA GLN A 285 -16.89 -19.34 11.02
C GLN A 285 -16.72 -20.55 10.11
N GLN A 286 -16.72 -21.75 10.71
CA GLN A 286 -16.75 -23.01 9.95
C GLN A 286 -18.14 -23.32 9.35
N SER A 287 -19.16 -22.48 9.55
CA SER A 287 -20.56 -22.80 9.18
C SER A 287 -21.40 -21.67 8.53
N ARG A 288 -20.94 -20.42 8.41
CA ARG A 288 -21.69 -19.35 7.70
C ARG A 288 -20.79 -18.60 6.71
N ARG A 289 -21.25 -18.53 5.46
CA ARG A 289 -20.61 -17.79 4.33
C ARG A 289 -20.64 -16.28 4.58
N THR A 290 -19.78 -15.76 5.47
CA THR A 290 -19.44 -14.34 5.40
C THR A 290 -18.02 -14.22 4.85
N THR A 291 -17.94 -13.99 3.55
CA THR A 291 -16.67 -13.60 2.91
C THR A 291 -16.29 -12.23 3.44
N SER A 292 -15.06 -12.06 3.94
CA SER A 292 -14.48 -10.73 4.15
C SER A 292 -14.76 -9.88 2.91
N SER A 293 -15.36 -8.71 3.09
CA SER A 293 -15.75 -7.86 1.96
C SER A 293 -14.48 -7.26 1.33
N ILE A 294 -14.01 -7.90 0.26
CA ILE A 294 -12.96 -7.39 -0.64
C ILE A 294 -13.28 -5.94 -1.06
N PHE A 295 -14.57 -5.65 -1.26
CA PHE A 295 -15.05 -4.30 -1.56
C PHE A 295 -14.78 -3.31 -0.43
N GLY A 296 -15.05 -3.67 0.83
CA GLY A 296 -14.77 -2.79 1.97
C GLY A 296 -13.29 -2.46 2.13
N GLN A 297 -12.41 -3.43 1.87
CA GLN A 297 -10.95 -3.22 1.89
C GLN A 297 -10.53 -2.24 0.78
N ALA A 298 -11.13 -2.31 -0.40
CA ALA A 298 -10.90 -1.36 -1.49
C ALA A 298 -11.37 0.07 -1.14
N VAL A 299 -12.53 0.20 -0.48
CA VAL A 299 -13.04 1.51 0.00
C VAL A 299 -12.06 2.15 0.98
N VAL A 300 -11.56 1.40 1.97
CA VAL A 300 -10.60 1.92 2.95
C VAL A 300 -9.30 2.38 2.27
N LEU A 301 -8.74 1.57 1.37
CA LEU A 301 -7.53 1.96 0.66
C LEU A 301 -7.77 3.14 -0.29
N GLY A 302 -8.98 3.28 -0.84
CA GLY A 302 -9.39 4.46 -1.61
C GLY A 302 -9.46 5.72 -0.74
N LEU A 303 -10.02 5.63 0.47
CA LEU A 303 -10.01 6.72 1.46
C LEU A 303 -8.58 7.09 1.87
N MET A 304 -7.71 6.09 2.10
CA MET A 304 -6.30 6.35 2.38
C MET A 304 -5.61 7.08 1.23
N ALA A 305 -5.91 6.73 -0.03
CA ALA A 305 -5.35 7.42 -1.19
C ALA A 305 -5.75 8.91 -1.24
N GLN A 306 -7.00 9.24 -0.92
CA GLN A 306 -7.47 10.63 -0.82
C GLN A 306 -6.86 11.36 0.38
N HIS A 307 -6.88 10.74 1.57
CA HIS A 307 -6.28 11.30 2.77
C HIS A 307 -4.80 11.65 2.58
N TYR A 308 -4.03 10.76 1.97
CA TYR A 308 -2.61 11.01 1.70
C TYR A 308 -2.36 12.00 0.56
N TYR A 309 -3.32 12.23 -0.34
CA TYR A 309 -3.23 13.33 -1.31
C TYR A 309 -3.23 14.68 -0.58
N PHE A 310 -4.11 14.87 0.41
CA PHE A 310 -4.11 16.09 1.22
C PHE A 310 -2.90 16.16 2.17
N ALA A 311 -2.53 15.03 2.79
CA ALA A 311 -1.41 14.98 3.74
C ALA A 311 -0.04 15.24 3.08
N THR A 312 0.13 15.00 1.78
CA THR A 312 1.36 15.34 1.02
C THR A 312 1.42 16.81 0.60
N GLY A 313 0.43 17.63 0.99
CA GLY A 313 0.41 19.06 0.72
C GLY A 313 -0.17 19.41 -0.64
N HIS A 314 -1.14 18.64 -1.11
CA HIS A 314 -1.90 18.94 -2.32
C HIS A 314 -3.33 19.35 -1.98
N GLN A 315 -3.93 20.17 -2.83
CA GLN A 315 -5.30 20.63 -2.68
C GLN A 315 -6.02 20.51 -4.02
N ALA A 316 -7.34 20.40 -3.99
CA ALA A 316 -8.17 20.35 -5.20
C ALA A 316 -8.32 21.74 -5.85
N THR A 317 -7.20 22.42 -6.11
CA THR A 317 -7.10 23.73 -6.79
C THR A 317 -5.86 23.74 -7.68
N LEU A 318 -5.95 24.33 -8.88
CA LEU A 318 -4.84 24.37 -9.83
C LEU A 318 -3.63 25.17 -9.32
N ALA A 319 -3.86 26.15 -8.46
CA ALA A 319 -2.81 26.97 -7.85
C ALA A 319 -1.93 26.20 -6.85
N SER A 320 -2.39 25.05 -6.34
CA SER A 320 -1.65 24.26 -5.35
C SER A 320 -0.63 23.28 -5.96
N ILE A 321 -0.56 23.18 -7.29
CA ILE A 321 0.35 22.28 -7.99
C ILE A 321 1.81 22.69 -7.69
N GLN A 322 2.61 21.73 -7.23
CA GLN A 322 4.01 21.94 -6.83
C GLN A 322 4.96 21.92 -8.05
N TRP A 323 4.94 22.99 -8.85
CA TRP A 323 5.72 23.10 -10.11
C TRP A 323 7.24 22.92 -9.95
N ARG A 324 7.80 23.25 -8.78
CA ARG A 324 9.24 23.11 -8.47
C ARG A 324 9.76 21.68 -8.67
N VAL A 325 8.89 20.68 -8.46
CA VAL A 325 9.24 19.27 -8.59
C VAL A 325 9.54 18.87 -10.04
N GLY A 326 9.04 19.62 -11.03
CA GLY A 326 9.30 19.35 -12.45
C GLY A 326 10.77 19.47 -12.86
N PHE A 327 11.63 20.00 -11.99
CA PHE A 327 13.06 20.21 -12.25
C PHE A 327 13.97 19.26 -11.46
N ILE A 328 13.42 18.31 -10.68
CA ILE A 328 14.24 17.37 -9.90
C ILE A 328 15.11 16.53 -10.85
N GLY A 329 16.42 16.62 -10.67
CA GLY A 329 17.40 15.89 -11.49
C GLY A 329 17.63 16.45 -12.90
N LEU A 330 17.04 17.60 -13.23
CA LEU A 330 17.17 18.27 -14.53
C LEU A 330 17.81 19.64 -14.38
N ARG A 331 18.47 20.13 -15.44
CA ARG A 331 19.00 21.50 -15.52
C ARG A 331 17.97 22.47 -16.09
N GLU A 332 17.21 22.00 -17.07
CA GLU A 332 16.22 22.77 -17.80
C GLU A 332 14.93 21.94 -17.90
N MET A 333 13.81 22.61 -18.17
CA MET A 333 12.52 21.96 -18.32
C MET A 333 12.55 21.00 -19.52
N SER A 334 12.19 19.75 -19.28
CA SER A 334 11.94 18.78 -20.35
C SER A 334 10.44 18.70 -20.62
N TRP A 335 10.03 18.77 -21.88
CA TRP A 335 8.64 18.62 -22.28
C TRP A 335 8.00 17.28 -21.90
N VAL A 336 8.81 16.24 -21.65
CA VAL A 336 8.33 14.90 -21.31
C VAL A 336 8.56 14.59 -19.83
N VAL A 337 9.79 14.78 -19.34
CA VAL A 337 10.14 14.35 -17.97
C VAL A 337 9.52 15.26 -16.92
N SER A 338 9.51 16.58 -17.13
CA SER A 338 8.99 17.53 -16.14
C SER A 338 7.50 17.31 -15.85
N PRO A 339 6.60 17.16 -16.86
CA PRO A 339 5.21 16.81 -16.60
C PRO A 339 5.04 15.46 -15.89
N LEU A 340 5.83 14.43 -16.24
CA LEU A 340 5.77 13.13 -15.58
C LEU A 340 6.13 13.22 -14.10
N LEU A 341 7.17 13.98 -13.75
CA LEU A 341 7.56 14.22 -12.35
C LEU A 341 6.46 14.96 -11.58
N MET A 342 5.79 15.92 -12.22
CA MET A 342 4.68 16.62 -11.60
C MET A 342 3.45 15.74 -11.39
N VAL A 343 3.10 14.89 -12.36
CA VAL A 343 2.01 13.90 -12.20
C VAL A 343 2.37 12.90 -11.10
N ALA A 344 3.63 12.42 -11.09
CA ALA A 344 4.12 11.53 -10.05
C ALA A 344 4.04 12.17 -8.66
N ASN A 345 4.33 13.46 -8.52
CA ASN A 345 4.18 14.19 -7.27
C ASN A 345 2.72 14.40 -6.86
N THR A 346 1.91 14.93 -7.76
CA THR A 346 0.51 15.31 -7.50
C THR A 346 -0.35 14.10 -7.18
N PHE A 347 -0.11 12.97 -7.84
CA PHE A 347 -0.91 11.76 -7.69
C PHE A 347 -0.14 10.62 -7.01
N ALA A 348 0.92 10.91 -6.25
CA ALA A 348 1.76 9.90 -5.61
C ALA A 348 0.97 8.90 -4.75
N SER A 349 0.06 9.41 -3.91
CA SER A 349 -0.80 8.57 -3.08
C SER A 349 -1.69 7.65 -3.95
N HIS A 350 -2.36 8.21 -4.96
CA HIS A 350 -3.21 7.45 -5.86
C HIS A 350 -2.42 6.36 -6.61
N ILE A 351 -1.22 6.66 -7.09
CA ILE A 351 -0.35 5.68 -7.76
C ILE A 351 0.06 4.58 -6.78
N LEU A 352 0.51 4.93 -5.57
CA LEU A 352 0.94 3.97 -4.55
C LEU A 352 -0.18 2.99 -4.16
N PHE A 353 -1.35 3.52 -3.78
CA PHE A 353 -2.47 2.67 -3.33
C PHE A 353 -3.09 1.87 -4.47
N SER A 354 -3.14 2.42 -5.69
CA SER A 354 -3.60 1.66 -6.88
C SER A 354 -2.65 0.52 -7.23
N ALA A 355 -1.33 0.75 -7.11
CA ALA A 355 -0.35 -0.32 -7.29
C ALA A 355 -0.41 -1.35 -6.15
N ALA A 356 -0.75 -0.93 -4.93
CA ALA A 356 -0.79 -1.80 -3.77
C ALA A 356 -2.07 -2.64 -3.65
N ILE A 357 -3.16 -2.29 -4.34
CA ILE A 357 -4.47 -2.94 -4.14
C ILE A 357 -4.45 -4.48 -4.32
N PRO A 358 -3.72 -5.08 -5.26
CA PRO A 358 -3.68 -6.54 -5.40
C PRO A 358 -3.01 -7.23 -4.20
N LEU A 359 -2.21 -6.51 -3.42
CA LEU A 359 -1.58 -7.03 -2.22
C LEU A 359 -2.60 -7.47 -1.17
N VAL A 360 -3.82 -6.91 -1.17
CA VAL A 360 -4.92 -7.35 -0.30
C VAL A 360 -5.27 -8.83 -0.50
N VAL A 361 -5.11 -9.34 -1.73
CA VAL A 361 -5.37 -10.75 -2.08
C VAL A 361 -4.12 -11.61 -1.94
N LEU A 362 -2.96 -11.06 -2.29
CA LEU A 362 -1.69 -11.81 -2.33
C LEU A 362 -1.00 -11.90 -0.95
N TRP A 363 -1.33 -11.02 -0.01
CA TRP A 363 -0.67 -10.96 1.29
C TRP A 363 -0.89 -12.23 2.11
N ARG A 364 0.20 -12.80 2.62
CA ARG A 364 0.22 -14.05 3.41
C ARG A 364 -0.52 -15.21 2.74
N LEU A 365 -0.54 -15.19 1.40
CA LEU A 365 -1.01 -16.30 0.61
C LEU A 365 0.09 -17.38 0.58
N SER A 366 -0.25 -18.55 1.12
CA SER A 366 0.68 -19.67 1.19
C SER A 366 0.88 -20.31 -0.19
N GLY A 367 2.13 -20.66 -0.49
CA GLY A 367 2.51 -21.47 -1.65
C GLY A 367 2.44 -22.99 -1.39
N ARG A 368 1.94 -23.44 -0.23
CA ARG A 368 1.83 -24.88 0.07
C ARG A 368 0.79 -25.53 -0.85
N ARG A 369 1.13 -26.71 -1.38
CA ARG A 369 0.15 -27.55 -2.09
C ARG A 369 -0.93 -28.02 -1.10
N PRO A 370 -2.22 -27.99 -1.47
CA PRO A 370 -3.24 -28.68 -0.69
C PRO A 370 -2.85 -30.17 -0.60
N ALA A 371 -2.88 -30.73 0.61
CA ALA A 371 -2.59 -32.15 0.81
C ALA A 371 -3.60 -33.01 0.05
N PRO A 372 -3.20 -34.17 -0.53
CA PRO A 372 -4.14 -35.09 -1.14
C PRO A 372 -5.15 -35.56 -0.09
N ALA A 373 -6.43 -35.38 -0.40
CA ALA A 373 -7.53 -35.53 0.54
C ALA A 373 -7.74 -36.99 0.94
N THR A 374 -7.45 -37.34 2.19
CA THR A 374 -8.20 -38.37 2.91
C THR A 374 -9.30 -37.67 3.69
N THR A 375 -10.55 -37.92 3.32
CA THR A 375 -11.81 -37.45 3.94
C THR A 375 -12.40 -36.17 3.33
N SER A 376 -13.55 -36.39 2.70
CA SER A 376 -14.52 -35.46 2.13
C SER A 376 -14.75 -34.16 2.93
N GLN A 377 -14.92 -33.05 2.19
CA GLN A 377 -15.26 -31.68 2.64
C GLN A 377 -14.11 -30.68 2.84
N GLN A 378 -13.19 -30.57 1.88
CA GLN A 378 -12.39 -29.35 1.73
C GLN A 378 -12.69 -28.64 0.41
N GLN A 379 -13.25 -27.43 0.53
CA GLN A 379 -13.51 -26.50 -0.57
C GLN A 379 -12.23 -26.30 -1.38
N GLN A 380 -12.31 -26.49 -2.69
CA GLN A 380 -11.23 -26.17 -3.62
C GLN A 380 -10.75 -24.73 -3.37
N PRO A 381 -9.43 -24.47 -3.28
CA PRO A 381 -8.94 -23.11 -3.13
C PRO A 381 -9.39 -22.32 -4.37
N ALA A 382 -10.19 -21.27 -4.16
CA ALA A 382 -10.56 -20.38 -5.24
C ALA A 382 -9.28 -19.89 -5.93
N SER A 383 -9.20 -20.08 -7.26
CA SER A 383 -8.01 -19.70 -8.04
C SER A 383 -7.59 -18.27 -7.69
N ILE A 384 -6.29 -18.02 -7.54
CA ILE A 384 -5.70 -16.72 -7.18
C ILE A 384 -6.29 -15.61 -8.06
N TRP A 385 -6.49 -15.91 -9.34
CA TRP A 385 -7.07 -15.02 -10.33
C TRP A 385 -8.51 -14.61 -10.03
N THR A 386 -9.31 -15.46 -9.39
CA THR A 386 -10.68 -15.09 -8.97
C THR A 386 -10.67 -14.00 -7.91
N GLY A 387 -9.74 -14.09 -6.94
CA GLY A 387 -9.53 -13.05 -5.93
C GLY A 387 -9.04 -11.75 -6.57
N VAL A 388 -8.05 -11.84 -7.46
CA VAL A 388 -7.49 -10.69 -8.18
C VAL A 388 -8.56 -9.99 -9.02
N ARG A 389 -9.39 -10.73 -9.77
CA ARG A 389 -10.49 -10.15 -10.56
C ARG A 389 -11.51 -9.42 -9.68
N ARG A 390 -11.86 -9.99 -8.52
CA ARG A 390 -12.80 -9.37 -7.56
C ARG A 390 -12.25 -8.06 -7.00
N ILE A 391 -10.97 -8.00 -6.61
CA ILE A 391 -10.39 -6.77 -6.08
C ILE A 391 -10.20 -5.71 -7.16
N VAL A 392 -9.83 -6.10 -8.38
CA VAL A 392 -9.74 -5.20 -9.54
C VAL A 392 -11.10 -4.58 -9.84
N PHE A 393 -12.15 -5.39 -9.88
CA PHE A 393 -13.51 -4.92 -10.07
C PHE A 393 -13.95 -3.99 -8.93
N ALA A 394 -13.70 -4.35 -7.68
CA ALA A 394 -14.04 -3.52 -6.52
C ALA A 394 -13.35 -2.15 -6.55
N TRP A 395 -12.04 -2.13 -6.82
CA TRP A 395 -11.27 -0.88 -6.94
C TRP A 395 -11.80 -0.01 -8.08
N SER A 396 -12.03 -0.62 -9.24
CA SER A 396 -12.56 0.08 -10.41
C SER A 396 -13.94 0.68 -10.14
N LEU A 397 -14.81 -0.07 -9.44
CA LEU A 397 -16.13 0.40 -9.04
C LEU A 397 -16.05 1.59 -8.07
N VAL A 398 -15.17 1.53 -7.06
CA VAL A 398 -14.97 2.63 -6.10
C VAL A 398 -14.61 3.93 -6.83
N TRP A 399 -13.58 3.90 -7.70
CA TRP A 399 -13.14 5.10 -8.42
C TRP A 399 -14.16 5.60 -9.43
N THR A 400 -14.86 4.70 -10.12
CA THR A 400 -15.88 5.07 -11.11
C THR A 400 -17.08 5.75 -10.44
N VAL A 401 -17.54 5.24 -9.30
CA VAL A 401 -18.65 5.84 -8.56
C VAL A 401 -18.25 7.18 -7.96
N LEU A 402 -17.03 7.32 -7.42
CA LEU A 402 -16.55 8.62 -6.93
C LEU A 402 -16.47 9.65 -8.06
N ALA A 403 -15.95 9.25 -9.24
CA ALA A 403 -15.88 10.10 -10.44
C ALA A 403 -17.28 10.47 -10.96
N ALA A 404 -18.21 9.52 -10.99
CA ALA A 404 -19.60 9.76 -11.38
C ALA A 404 -20.30 10.71 -10.40
N SER A 405 -20.10 10.51 -9.09
CA SER A 405 -20.68 11.38 -8.06
C SER A 405 -20.19 12.83 -8.22
N ILE A 406 -18.87 13.06 -8.31
CA ILE A 406 -18.35 14.43 -8.51
C ILE A 406 -18.85 15.04 -9.83
N CYS A 407 -19.00 14.24 -10.89
CA CYS A 407 -19.56 14.71 -12.15
C CYS A 407 -21.03 15.16 -12.01
N ILE A 408 -21.88 14.35 -11.37
CA ILE A 408 -23.28 14.66 -11.10
C ILE A 408 -23.40 15.95 -10.30
N TRP A 409 -22.66 16.08 -9.20
CA TRP A 409 -22.72 17.25 -8.34
C TRP A 409 -22.12 18.49 -9.01
N CYS A 410 -21.04 18.37 -9.77
CA CYS A 410 -20.50 19.48 -10.57
C CYS A 410 -21.52 19.97 -11.62
N MET A 411 -22.25 19.04 -12.26
CA MET A 411 -23.30 19.39 -13.22
C MET A 411 -24.51 20.05 -12.56
N TYR A 412 -24.86 19.62 -11.35
CA TYR A 412 -25.92 20.22 -10.53
C TYR A 412 -25.54 21.66 -10.13
N PHE A 413 -24.31 21.87 -9.64
CA PHE A 413 -23.80 23.18 -9.21
C PHE A 413 -23.22 24.03 -10.34
N ARG A 414 -23.50 23.74 -11.61
CA ARG A 414 -22.94 24.47 -12.78
C ARG A 414 -23.25 25.97 -12.81
N ARG A 415 -24.30 26.43 -12.13
CA ARG A 415 -24.70 27.84 -12.00
C ARG A 415 -24.36 28.44 -10.63
N HIS A 416 -23.72 27.67 -9.75
CA HIS A 416 -23.37 28.12 -8.41
C HIS A 416 -22.13 29.03 -8.45
N LEU A 417 -22.10 30.09 -7.64
CA LEU A 417 -21.03 31.10 -7.61
C LEU A 417 -19.62 30.47 -7.49
N MET A 418 -19.48 29.47 -6.62
CA MET A 418 -18.20 28.78 -6.36
C MET A 418 -17.84 27.67 -7.37
N VAL A 419 -18.56 27.52 -8.49
CA VAL A 419 -18.34 26.42 -9.47
C VAL A 419 -16.89 26.30 -9.91
N TRP A 420 -16.26 27.42 -10.29
CA TRP A 420 -14.88 27.46 -10.79
C TRP A 420 -13.82 27.40 -9.68
N LYS A 421 -14.20 27.71 -8.43
CA LYS A 421 -13.27 27.70 -7.29
C LYS A 421 -13.24 26.36 -6.57
N VAL A 422 -14.38 25.65 -6.54
CA VAL A 422 -14.55 24.42 -5.74
C VAL A 422 -14.82 23.20 -6.62
N TRP A 423 -15.89 23.19 -7.42
CA TRP A 423 -16.31 21.95 -8.10
C TRP A 423 -15.55 21.64 -9.37
N ALA A 424 -15.29 22.62 -10.24
CA ALA A 424 -14.59 22.36 -11.50
C ALA A 424 -13.16 21.83 -11.26
N PRO A 425 -12.33 22.45 -10.38
CA PRO A 425 -11.02 21.88 -10.05
C PRO A 425 -11.11 20.49 -9.40
N ARG A 426 -12.09 20.27 -8.52
CA ARG A 426 -12.29 18.96 -7.86
C ARG A 426 -12.77 17.88 -8.84
N PHE A 427 -13.60 18.24 -9.81
CA PHE A 427 -14.03 17.36 -10.90
C PHE A 427 -12.87 16.97 -11.81
N MET A 428 -12.03 17.95 -12.20
CA MET A 428 -10.82 17.69 -12.99
C MET A 428 -9.88 16.75 -12.23
N LEU A 429 -9.59 17.03 -10.95
CA LEU A 429 -8.79 16.16 -10.10
C LEU A 429 -9.39 14.76 -9.99
N GLY A 430 -10.68 14.66 -9.67
CA GLY A 430 -11.35 13.37 -9.50
C GLY A 430 -11.33 12.51 -10.76
N THR A 431 -11.51 13.13 -11.93
CA THR A 431 -11.45 12.44 -13.22
C THR A 431 -10.04 11.97 -13.54
N VAL A 432 -9.02 12.83 -13.37
CA VAL A 432 -7.62 12.45 -13.61
C VAL A 432 -7.16 11.38 -12.62
N SER A 433 -7.48 11.50 -11.33
CA SER A 433 -7.18 10.47 -10.32
C SER A 433 -7.84 9.13 -10.67
N ALA A 434 -9.08 9.13 -11.15
CA ALA A 434 -9.77 7.92 -11.56
C ALA A 434 -9.14 7.29 -12.81
N LEU A 435 -8.82 8.07 -13.85
CA LEU A 435 -8.16 7.54 -15.04
C LEU A 435 -6.77 6.98 -14.72
N LEU A 436 -6.00 7.69 -13.90
CA LEU A 436 -4.67 7.27 -13.49
C LEU A 436 -4.73 6.01 -12.61
N SER A 437 -5.69 5.92 -11.67
CA SER A 437 -5.84 4.74 -10.83
C SER A 437 -6.15 3.49 -11.65
N GLN A 438 -6.97 3.62 -12.70
CA GLN A 438 -7.27 2.52 -13.62
C GLN A 438 -6.06 2.12 -14.46
N LEU A 439 -5.30 3.09 -14.98
CA LEU A 439 -4.07 2.82 -15.74
C LEU A 439 -3.06 2.06 -14.88
N ILE A 440 -2.81 2.53 -13.66
CA ILE A 440 -1.87 1.87 -12.73
C ILE A 440 -2.38 0.48 -12.33
N LEU A 441 -3.69 0.31 -12.11
CA LEU A 441 -4.29 -0.99 -11.80
C LEU A 441 -4.05 -2.00 -12.93
N LEU A 442 -4.25 -1.59 -14.19
CA LEU A 442 -4.00 -2.43 -15.36
C LEU A 442 -2.53 -2.82 -15.46
N LEU A 443 -1.60 -1.87 -15.27
CA LEU A 443 -0.16 -2.12 -15.28
C LEU A 443 0.26 -3.08 -14.15
N ALA A 444 -0.28 -2.88 -12.94
CA ALA A 444 0.01 -3.69 -11.77
C ALA A 444 -0.51 -5.13 -11.89
N THR A 445 -1.66 -5.33 -12.53
CA THR A 445 -2.32 -6.63 -12.61
C THR A 445 -1.92 -7.45 -13.84
N LEU A 446 -1.95 -6.85 -15.03
CA LEU A 446 -1.76 -7.56 -16.31
C LEU A 446 -0.29 -7.63 -16.75
N LEU A 447 0.48 -6.55 -16.56
CA LEU A 447 1.77 -6.40 -17.24
C LEU A 447 2.98 -6.66 -16.35
N PHE A 448 3.04 -6.04 -15.17
CA PHE A 448 4.29 -5.97 -14.41
C PHE A 448 4.23 -6.66 -13.04
N GLY A 449 3.16 -6.49 -12.28
CA GLY A 449 3.10 -6.93 -10.88
C GLY A 449 2.65 -8.37 -10.73
N VAL A 450 1.32 -8.58 -10.71
CA VAL A 450 0.70 -9.86 -10.30
C VAL A 450 1.04 -11.00 -11.25
N ALA A 451 0.93 -10.80 -12.56
CA ALA A 451 1.25 -11.85 -13.54
C ALA A 451 2.69 -12.36 -13.41
N ARG A 452 3.66 -11.45 -13.21
CA ARG A 452 5.07 -11.80 -13.04
C ARG A 452 5.34 -12.52 -11.74
N THR A 453 4.78 -12.06 -10.61
CA THR A 453 4.98 -12.69 -9.29
C THR A 453 4.36 -14.08 -9.25
N VAL A 454 3.11 -14.21 -9.68
CA VAL A 454 2.40 -15.50 -9.72
C VAL A 454 3.13 -16.47 -10.64
N GLY A 455 3.54 -16.02 -11.84
CA GLY A 455 4.30 -16.85 -12.78
C GLY A 455 5.64 -17.32 -12.20
N ALA A 456 6.38 -16.45 -11.52
CA ALA A 456 7.65 -16.81 -10.90
C ALA A 456 7.51 -17.83 -9.78
N VAL A 457 6.55 -17.59 -8.88
CA VAL A 457 6.30 -18.45 -7.71
C VAL A 457 5.79 -19.82 -8.16
N ASN A 458 4.86 -19.86 -9.12
CA ASN A 458 4.36 -21.11 -9.68
C ASN A 458 5.46 -21.92 -10.39
N SER A 459 6.38 -21.24 -11.08
CA SER A 459 7.52 -21.90 -11.72
C SER A 459 8.50 -22.47 -10.69
N ALA A 460 8.71 -21.76 -9.56
CA ALA A 460 9.63 -22.17 -8.51
C ALA A 460 9.08 -23.29 -7.60
N LEU A 461 7.77 -23.31 -7.33
CA LEU A 461 7.13 -24.31 -6.46
C LEU A 461 6.53 -25.51 -7.24
N GLY A 462 6.62 -25.48 -8.57
CA GLY A 462 5.93 -26.39 -9.47
C GLY A 462 4.44 -26.03 -9.60
N ARG A 463 3.91 -26.06 -10.83
CA ARG A 463 2.56 -25.60 -11.16
C ARG A 463 1.50 -26.24 -10.23
N PRO A 464 0.47 -25.50 -9.78
CA PRO A 464 -0.83 -26.12 -9.58
C PRO A 464 -1.29 -26.62 -10.96
N LEU A 465 -1.55 -27.93 -11.06
CA LEU A 465 -2.20 -28.54 -12.21
C LEU A 465 -3.62 -27.97 -12.27
N ASP A 466 -3.82 -26.90 -13.02
CA ASP A 466 -5.14 -26.59 -13.58
C ASP A 466 -5.23 -27.39 -14.88
N ASP A 467 -5.94 -28.52 -14.81
CA ASP A 467 -6.62 -29.28 -15.87
C ASP A 467 -6.02 -29.28 -17.30
N GLU A 468 -5.25 -30.31 -17.64
CA GLU A 468 -5.49 -31.22 -18.79
C GLU A 468 -4.42 -32.34 -18.83
N GLU A 469 -4.94 -33.56 -18.92
CA GLU A 469 -4.37 -34.84 -19.34
C GLU A 469 -2.99 -34.82 -20.05
N ASP A 470 -1.93 -35.24 -19.34
CA ASP A 470 -0.82 -35.99 -19.96
C ASP A 470 -0.11 -36.83 -18.89
N ASP A 471 -0.60 -38.06 -18.75
CA ASP A 471 -0.07 -39.08 -17.85
C ASP A 471 1.17 -39.74 -18.50
N SER A 472 2.29 -39.00 -18.62
CA SER A 472 3.58 -39.62 -18.93
C SER A 472 4.79 -38.70 -18.72
N LYS A 473 5.32 -38.65 -17.48
CA LYS A 473 6.78 -38.56 -17.22
C LYS A 473 7.11 -38.63 -15.72
N PRO A 474 7.86 -39.64 -15.27
CA PRO A 474 8.38 -39.67 -13.92
C PRO A 474 9.76 -38.99 -13.84
N LEU A 475 10.15 -38.65 -12.61
CA LEU A 475 11.50 -38.43 -12.09
C LEU A 475 12.08 -37.00 -12.10
N LEU A 476 11.97 -36.38 -10.92
CA LEU A 476 13.09 -35.85 -10.13
C LEU A 476 14.45 -35.83 -10.86
N ARG A 477 14.84 -34.66 -11.35
CA ARG A 477 16.25 -34.34 -11.63
C ARG A 477 16.74 -33.29 -10.64
N ASP A 478 17.49 -33.79 -9.68
CA ASP A 478 18.71 -33.21 -9.09
C ASP A 478 18.80 -31.68 -9.01
N HIS A 479 18.43 -31.12 -7.87
CA HIS A 479 18.81 -29.76 -7.47
C HIS A 479 20.16 -29.78 -6.76
N SER A 480 21.25 -29.83 -7.54
CA SER A 480 22.64 -29.63 -7.09
C SER A 480 23.23 -28.27 -7.51
N SER A 481 22.46 -27.38 -8.15
CA SER A 481 22.95 -26.09 -8.66
C SER A 481 22.60 -24.84 -7.82
N LEU A 482 21.88 -24.97 -6.70
CA LEU A 482 21.47 -23.82 -5.86
C LEU A 482 22.52 -23.36 -4.82
N ALA A 483 23.75 -23.89 -4.86
CA ALA A 483 24.80 -23.56 -3.88
C ALA A 483 25.89 -22.59 -4.38
N ARG A 484 25.76 -22.03 -5.60
CA ARG A 484 26.65 -20.96 -6.07
C ARG A 484 25.86 -19.95 -6.87
N ILE A 485 25.54 -18.82 -6.24
CA ILE A 485 25.60 -17.42 -6.72
C ILE A 485 25.08 -16.53 -5.61
#